data_AF-A0A562KJ39-F1
#
_entry.id   AF-A0A562KJ39-F1
#
_cell.length_a   1.000
_cell.length_b   1.000
_cell.length_c   1.000
_cell.angle_alpha   90.00
_cell.angle_beta   90.00
_cell.angle_gamma   90.00
#
_symmetry.space_group_name_H-M   'P 1'
#
loop_
_entity.id
_entity.type
_entity.pdbx_description
1 polymer ?
#
loop_
_entity_poly.entity_id
_entity_poly.type
_entity_poly.pdbx_seq_one_letter_code
_entity_poly.pdbx_strand_id
1 'polypeptide(L)' 'MDMTAQIKKNLISRIKDSKDLNFLKALQTIFDSSEQDLYQLSSEKQSAIEKGRKEIKEGNFHKNDEVISEMREWLKKK' A
#
# COMPACT_ATOMS: atom_id res chain seq x y z
N MET A 1 24.80 2.39 26.97
CA MET A 1 23.40 2.83 27.09
C MET A 1 22.83 2.88 25.69
N ASP A 2 21.65 2.30 25.46
CA ASP A 2 21.02 2.33 24.13
C ASP A 2 20.47 3.74 23.86
N MET A 3 21.15 4.46 22.98
CA MET A 3 20.81 5.83 22.57
C MET A 3 19.39 5.88 21.97
N THR A 4 18.94 4.79 21.35
CA THR A 4 17.58 4.63 20.84
C THR A 4 16.54 4.64 21.96
N ALA A 5 16.79 3.89 23.04
CA ALA A 5 15.91 3.85 24.20
C ALA A 5 15.80 5.22 24.89
N GLN A 6 16.89 6.00 24.91
CA GLN A 6 16.89 7.34 25.47
C GLN A 6 16.07 8.32 24.61
N ILE A 7 16.25 8.28 23.28
CA ILE A 7 15.48 9.11 22.35
C ILE A 7 13.98 8.82 22.46
N LYS A 8 13.59 7.53 22.51
CA LYS A 8 12.17 7.13 22.68
C LYS A 8 11.56 7.68 23.96
N LYS A 9 12.27 7.57 25.10
CA LYS A 9 11.79 8.10 26.39
C LYS A 9 11.58 9.61 26.35
N ASN A 10 12.51 10.35 25.74
CA ASN A 10 12.41 11.80 25.62
C ASN A 10 11.22 12.23 24.75
N LEU A 11 10.99 11.54 23.63
CA LEU A 11 9.84 11.77 22.76
C LEU A 11 8.51 11.51 23.48
N ILE A 12 8.39 10.38 24.19
CA ILE A 12 7.18 10.06 24.97
C ILE A 12 6.88 11.14 26.00
N SER A 13 7.91 11.60 26.74
CA SER A 13 7.71 12.69 27.73
C SER A 13 7.21 13.95 27.04
N ARG A 14 7.84 14.36 25.94
CA ARG A 14 7.48 15.60 25.24
C ARG A 14 6.08 15.57 24.63
N ILE A 15 5.63 14.41 24.16
CA ILE A 15 4.26 14.22 23.67
C ILE A 15 3.27 14.33 24.84
N LYS A 16 3.56 13.66 25.96
CA LYS A 16 2.70 13.67 27.16
C LYS A 16 2.53 15.06 27.76
N ASP A 17 3.58 15.87 27.73
CA ASP A 17 3.59 17.21 28.34
C ASP A 17 3.04 18.30 27.39
N SER A 18 2.90 18.00 26.10
CA SER A 18 2.41 18.97 25.11
C SER A 18 0.91 19.22 25.24
N LYS A 19 0.51 20.50 25.20
CA LYS A 19 -0.88 20.96 25.14
C LYS A 19 -1.25 21.56 23.78
N ASP A 20 -0.29 21.64 22.86
CA ASP A 20 -0.48 22.22 21.53
C ASP A 20 -0.99 21.14 20.57
N LEU A 21 -2.28 21.22 20.24
CA LEU A 21 -2.94 20.29 19.33
C LEU A 21 -2.37 20.34 17.91
N ASN A 22 -1.96 21.52 17.42
CA ASN A 22 -1.43 21.65 16.06
C ASN A 22 -0.05 20.99 15.97
N PHE A 23 0.77 21.18 16.99
CA PHE A 23 2.05 20.49 17.11
C PHE A 23 1.89 18.96 17.19
N LEU A 24 0.96 18.48 18.01
CA LEU A 24 0.67 17.04 18.13
C LEU A 24 0.16 16.44 16.81
N LYS A 25 -0.71 17.15 16.08
CA LYS A 25 -1.17 16.74 14.74
C LYS A 25 -0.02 16.65 13.73
N ALA A 26 0.86 17.65 13.72
CA ALA A 26 2.02 17.62 12.82
C ALA A 26 2.96 16.45 13.14
N LEU A 27 3.21 16.17 14.42
CA LEU A 27 4.00 15.00 14.84
C LEU A 27 3.34 13.69 14.44
N GLN A 28 2.02 13.56 14.62
CA GLN A 28 1.26 12.38 14.21
C GLN A 28 1.42 12.13 12.71
N THR A 29 1.20 13.14 11.87
CA THR A 29 1.37 13.04 10.41
C THR A 29 2.79 12.62 10.02
N ILE A 30 3.82 13.11 10.74
CA ILE A 30 5.21 12.72 10.47
C ILE A 30 5.43 11.24 10.83
N PHE A 31 4.93 10.77 11.97
CA PHE A 31 5.02 9.35 12.32
C PHE A 31 4.30 8.47 11.30
N ASP A 32 3.05 8.81 10.98
CA ASP A 32 2.20 8.07 10.03
C ASP A 32 2.79 8.02 8.61
N SER A 33 3.55 9.04 8.21
CA SER A 33 4.25 9.07 6.90
C SER A 33 5.64 8.44 6.92
N SER A 34 6.30 8.40 8.09
CA SER A 34 7.62 7.82 8.28
C SER A 34 7.58 6.31 8.50
N GLU A 35 6.48 5.80 9.05
CA GLU A 35 6.15 4.39 9.04
C GLU A 35 5.72 4.07 7.60
N GLN A 36 6.70 3.83 6.73
CA GLN A 36 6.45 3.21 5.44
C GLN A 36 5.62 1.96 5.72
N ASP A 37 4.38 1.93 5.21
CA ASP A 37 3.58 0.72 5.14
C ASP A 37 4.52 -0.41 4.75
N LEU A 38 4.63 -1.43 5.61
CA LEU A 38 5.63 -2.50 5.52
C LEU A 38 5.61 -3.25 4.16
N TYR A 39 4.63 -2.95 3.30
CA TYR A 39 4.47 -3.41 1.94
C TYR A 39 4.08 -2.28 0.99
N GLN A 40 5.01 -1.36 0.69
CA GLN A 40 4.84 -0.47 -0.45
C GLN A 40 4.88 -1.27 -1.75
N LEU A 41 3.83 -1.11 -2.56
CA LEU A 41 3.84 -1.58 -3.94
C LEU A 41 4.92 -0.82 -4.71
N SER A 42 5.74 -1.54 -5.50
CA SER A 42 6.61 -0.87 -6.46
C SER A 42 5.76 -0.07 -7.46
N SER A 43 6.36 0.94 -8.08
CA SER A 43 5.72 1.72 -9.15
C SER A 43 5.13 0.83 -10.26
N GLU A 44 5.84 -0.24 -10.62
CA GLU A 44 5.36 -1.24 -11.58
C GLU A 44 4.09 -1.95 -11.11
N LYS A 45 4.04 -2.36 -9.83
CA LYS A 45 2.86 -3.03 -9.26
C LYS A 45 1.67 -2.08 -9.18
N GLN A 46 1.89 -0.82 -8.81
CA GLN A 46 0.85 0.21 -8.80
C GLN A 46 0.28 0.44 -10.21
N SER A 47 1.17 0.62 -11.19
CA SER A 47 0.81 0.80 -12.59
C SER A 47 0.04 -0.42 -13.15
N ALA A 48 0.46 -1.64 -12.82
CA ALA A 48 -0.23 -2.86 -13.23
C ALA A 48 -1.65 -2.95 -12.66
N ILE A 49 -1.85 -2.59 -11.38
CA ILE A 49 -3.17 -2.56 -10.74
C ILE A 49 -4.06 -1.49 -11.39
N GLU A 50 -3.52 -0.31 -11.65
CA GLU A 50 -4.28 0.79 -12.26
C GLU A 50 -4.70 0.44 -13.69
N LYS A 51 -3.79 -0.17 -14.47
CA LYS A 51 -4.09 -0.70 -15.79
C LYS A 51 -5.21 -1.76 -15.73
N GLY A 52 -5.11 -2.74 -14.85
CA GLY A 52 -6.14 -3.79 -14.71
C GLY A 52 -7.51 -3.23 -14.31
N ARG A 53 -7.55 -2.23 -13.41
CA ARG A 53 -8.80 -1.54 -13.04
C ARG A 53 -9.42 -0.80 -14.23
N LYS A 54 -8.59 -0.17 -15.06
CA LYS A 54 -9.03 0.50 -16.28
C LYS A 54 -9.58 -0.48 -17.30
N GLU A 55 -8.87 -1.59 -17.53
CA GLU A 55 -9.31 -2.66 -18.44
C GLU A 55 -10.67 -3.24 -18.02
N ILE A 56 -10.88 -3.51 -16.73
CA ILE A 56 -12.18 -3.97 -16.22
C ILE A 56 -13.28 -2.93 -16.49
N LYS A 57 -13.02 -1.64 -16.22
CA LYS A 57 -13.98 -0.56 -16.45
C LYS A 57 -14.36 -0.41 -17.92
N GLU A 58 -13.39 -0.61 -18.82
CA GLU A 58 -13.58 -0.52 -20.26
C GLU A 58 -14.18 -1.80 -20.87
N GLY A 59 -14.40 -2.84 -20.07
CA GLY A 59 -14.88 -4.14 -20.56
C GLY A 59 -13.81 -4.99 -21.25
N ASN A 60 -12.54 -4.57 -21.16
CA ASN A 60 -11.38 -5.26 -21.72
C ASN A 60 -10.93 -6.41 -20.81
N PHE A 61 -11.85 -7.31 -20.47
CA PHE A 61 -11.57 -8.51 -19.69
C PHE A 61 -12.30 -9.71 -20.29
N HIS A 62 -11.78 -10.91 -20.02
CA HIS A 62 -12.45 -12.15 -20.37
C HIS A 62 -12.92 -12.84 -19.10
N LYS A 63 -14.08 -13.49 -19.16
CA LYS A 63 -14.51 -14.34 -18.06
C LYS A 63 -13.67 -15.62 -18.05
N ASN A 64 -13.48 -16.17 -16.85
CA ASN A 64 -12.74 -17.42 -16.68
C ASN A 64 -13.27 -18.54 -17.60
N ASP A 65 -14.59 -18.69 -17.68
CA ASP A 65 -15.19 -19.77 -18.48
C ASP A 65 -14.96 -19.60 -19.98
N GLU A 66 -14.90 -18.35 -20.47
CA GLU A 66 -14.60 -18.03 -21.87
C GLU A 66 -13.15 -18.45 -22.20
N VAL A 67 -12.20 -18.07 -21.35
CA VAL A 67 -10.77 -18.41 -21.50
C VAL A 67 -10.56 -19.93 -21.43
N ILE A 68 -11.19 -20.61 -20.47
CA ILE A 68 -11.08 -22.06 -20.33
C ILE A 68 -11.68 -22.78 -21.53
N SER A 69 -12.79 -22.29 -22.07
CA SER A 69 -13.41 -22.86 -23.27
C SER A 69 -12.49 -22.71 -24.48
N GLU A 70 -11.94 -21.51 -24.73
CA GLU A 70 -11.01 -21.25 -25.83
C GLU A 70 -9.76 -22.14 -25.73
N MET A 71 -9.19 -22.25 -24.52
CA MET A 71 -8.03 -23.12 -24.27
C MET A 71 -8.32 -24.58 -24.61
N ARG A 72 -9.49 -25.11 -24.22
CA ARG A 72 -9.90 -26.49 -24.53
C ARG A 72 -10.04 -26.70 -26.03
N GLU A 73 -10.61 -25.75 -26.75
CA GLU A 73 -10.74 -25.83 -28.20
C GLU A 73 -9.38 -25.75 -28.91
N TRP A 74 -8.45 -24.94 -28.42
CA TRP A 74 -7.08 -24.88 -28.95
C TRP A 74 -6.36 -26.23 -28.79
N LEU A 75 -6.49 -26.88 -27.63
CA LEU A 75 -5.88 -28.19 -27.37
C LEU A 75 -6.42 -29.30 -28.26
N LYS A 76 -7.69 -29.24 -28.68
CA LYS A 76 -8.30 -30.22 -29.60
C LYS A 76 -7.85 -30.07 -31.06
N LYS A 77 -7.37 -28.88 -31.43
CA LYS A 77 -6.88 -28.58 -32.79
C LYS A 77 -5.42 -29.01 -33.01
N LYS A 78 -4.78 -29.59 -31.99
CA LYS A 78 -3.42 -30.13 -32.02
C LYS A 78 -3.45 -31.64 -32.07
#